data_AF-A0A3B8W4G1-F1
#
_entry.id   AF-A0A3B8W4G1-F1
#
_cell.length_a   1.000
_cell.length_b   1.000
_cell.length_c   1.000
_cell.angle_alpha   90.00
_cell.angle_beta   90.00
_cell.angle_gamma   90.00
#
_symmetry.space_group_name_H-M   'P 1'
#
loop_
_entity.id
_entity.type
_entity.pdbx_description
1 polymer ?
#
loop_
_entity_poly.entity_id
_entity_poly.type
_entity_poly.pdbx_seq_one_letter_code
_entity_poly.pdbx_strand_id
1 'polypeptide(L)'
;MKTKMKKAKIIPTLVSLVVGGLFGFLIASAGVDAAKDLPVEVFVLWGIAFLPVIILVIAAHEAGHALAGISQNFDFRMFVVGPFMWDKEQHGWKFK
;
A
#
# COMPACT_ATOMS: atom_id res chain seq x y z
N MET A 1 1.59 1.13 -36.96
CA MET A 1 2.47 0.29 -36.12
C MET A 1 2.21 0.61 -34.65
N LYS A 2 1.89 -0.38 -33.79
CA LYS A 2 2.01 -0.41 -32.30
C LYS A 2 0.84 -1.08 -31.53
N THR A 3 0.29 -2.20 -32.03
CA THR A 3 -0.50 -3.16 -31.21
C THR A 3 0.37 -4.07 -30.33
N LYS A 4 1.71 -3.99 -30.44
CA LYS A 4 2.66 -4.83 -29.67
C LYS A 4 2.87 -4.41 -28.20
N MET A 5 2.33 -3.28 -27.72
CA MET A 5 2.64 -2.77 -26.37
C MET A 5 1.83 -3.38 -25.21
N LYS A 6 0.73 -4.12 -25.45
CA LYS A 6 -0.11 -4.64 -24.35
C LYS A 6 0.50 -5.81 -23.59
N LYS A 7 1.37 -6.62 -24.22
CA LYS A 7 1.94 -7.83 -23.58
C LYS A 7 3.17 -7.56 -22.73
N ALA A 8 3.92 -6.49 -23.00
CA ALA A 8 5.19 -6.20 -22.33
C ALA A 8 5.05 -5.80 -20.85
N LYS A 9 3.86 -5.34 -20.42
CA LYS A 9 3.62 -4.85 -19.04
C LYS A 9 2.87 -5.85 -18.15
N ILE A 10 2.38 -6.97 -18.69
CA ILE A 10 1.62 -7.96 -17.93
C ILE A 10 2.54 -8.72 -16.97
N ILE A 11 3.72 -9.12 -17.45
CA ILE A 11 4.70 -9.87 -16.66
C ILE A 11 5.10 -9.14 -15.38
N PRO A 12 5.57 -7.87 -15.42
CA PRO A 12 5.95 -7.17 -14.19
C PRO A 12 4.78 -6.98 -13.21
N THR A 13 3.56 -6.76 -13.70
CA THR A 13 2.37 -6.67 -12.84
C THR A 13 2.03 -8.01 -12.18
N LEU A 14 2.14 -9.12 -12.91
CA LEU A 14 1.95 -10.46 -12.34
C LEU A 14 3.03 -10.77 -11.30
N VAL A 15 4.28 -10.41 -11.58
CA VAL A 15 5.38 -10.56 -10.63
C VAL A 15 5.11 -9.75 -9.36
N SER A 16 4.68 -8.48 -9.47
CA SER A 16 4.37 -7.67 -8.28
C SER A 16 3.21 -8.23 -7.47
N LEU A 17 2.18 -8.78 -8.14
CA LEU A 17 1.05 -9.43 -7.45
C LEU A 17 1.50 -10.68 -6.68
N VAL A 18 2.31 -11.54 -7.31
CA VAL A 18 2.81 -12.77 -6.67
C VAL A 18 3.74 -12.43 -5.51
N VAL A 19 4.70 -11.53 -5.71
CA VAL A 19 5.66 -11.14 -4.66
C VAL A 19 4.94 -10.46 -3.49
N GLY A 20 4.06 -9.49 -3.77
CA GLY A 20 3.29 -8.81 -2.73
C GLY A 20 2.35 -9.75 -1.98
N GLY A 21 1.65 -10.62 -2.70
CA GLY A 21 0.77 -11.63 -2.11
C GLY A 21 1.53 -12.63 -1.23
N LEU A 22 2.68 -13.12 -1.70
CA LEU A 22 3.52 -14.04 -0.92
C LEU A 22 4.07 -13.36 0.34
N PHE A 23 4.58 -12.13 0.23
CA PHE A 23 5.07 -11.38 1.39
C PHE A 23 3.95 -11.15 2.41
N GLY A 24 2.77 -10.73 1.96
CA GLY A 24 1.61 -10.53 2.82
C GLY A 24 1.20 -11.82 3.53
N PHE A 25 1.16 -12.95 2.81
CA PHE A 25 0.85 -14.26 3.38
C PHE A 25 1.86 -14.68 4.45
N LEU A 26 3.16 -14.55 4.19
CA LEU A 26 4.21 -14.94 5.14
C LEU A 26 4.16 -14.10 6.41
N ILE A 27 4.01 -12.77 6.30
CA ILE A 27 3.90 -11.87 7.45
C ILE A 27 2.65 -12.18 8.27
N ALA A 28 1.49 -12.36 7.60
CA ALA A 28 0.25 -12.69 8.29
C ALA A 28 0.34 -14.05 9.00
N SER A 29 0.94 -15.06 8.36
CA SER A 29 1.12 -16.38 8.95
C SER A 29 2.01 -16.32 10.19
N ALA A 30 3.13 -15.58 10.13
CA ALA A 30 4.00 -15.36 11.29
C ALA A 30 3.29 -14.60 12.42
N GLY A 31 2.47 -13.60 12.08
CA GLY A 31 1.67 -12.84 13.04
C GLY A 31 0.61 -13.70 13.73
N VAL A 32 -0.09 -14.57 12.99
CA VAL A 32 -1.05 -15.52 13.56
C VAL A 32 -0.37 -16.50 14.49
N ASP A 33 0.79 -17.05 14.08
CA ASP A 33 1.54 -17.99 14.93
C ASP A 33 2.05 -17.32 16.21
N ALA A 34 2.48 -16.05 16.13
CA ALA A 34 2.88 -15.25 17.30
C ALA A 34 1.70 -14.89 18.23
N ALA A 35 0.48 -14.78 17.69
CA ALA A 35 -0.69 -14.37 18.43
C ALA A 35 -1.48 -15.52 19.06
N LYS A 36 -1.25 -16.78 18.64
CA LYS A 36 -2.09 -17.94 19.00
C LYS A 36 -2.19 -18.21 20.51
N ASP A 37 -1.15 -17.85 21.27
CA ASP A 37 -1.06 -18.11 22.71
C ASP A 37 -1.37 -16.86 23.55
N LEU A 38 -1.78 -15.75 22.91
CA LEU A 38 -2.12 -14.52 23.62
C LEU A 38 -3.50 -14.62 24.30
N PRO A 39 -3.65 -14.10 25.54
CA PRO A 39 -4.97 -13.86 26.12
C PRO A 39 -5.82 -12.98 25.20
N VAL A 40 -7.12 -13.25 25.14
CA VAL A 40 -8.05 -12.53 24.24
C VAL A 40 -8.06 -11.03 24.55
N GLU A 41 -7.97 -10.65 25.82
CA GLU A 41 -7.95 -9.26 26.26
C GLU A 41 -6.71 -8.52 25.72
N VAL A 42 -5.56 -9.20 25.74
CA VAL A 42 -4.30 -8.68 25.21
C VAL A 42 -4.39 -8.56 23.70
N PHE A 43 -4.91 -9.57 23.00
CA PHE A 43 -5.12 -9.53 21.56
C PHE A 43 -6.02 -8.36 21.13
N VAL A 44 -7.15 -8.17 21.83
CA VAL A 44 -8.08 -7.06 21.58
C VAL A 44 -7.41 -5.70 21.82
N LEU A 45 -6.66 -5.56 22.92
CA LEU A 45 -5.94 -4.33 23.23
C LEU A 45 -4.92 -3.99 22.12
N TRP A 46 -4.16 -4.97 21.65
CA TRP A 46 -3.24 -4.80 20.53
C TRP A 46 -3.97 -4.44 19.23
N GLY A 47 -5.13 -5.04 18.96
CA GLY A 47 -5.96 -4.69 17.80
C GLY A 47 -6.41 -3.22 17.83
N ILE A 48 -6.83 -2.72 18.99
CA ILE A 48 -7.18 -1.30 19.18
C ILE A 48 -5.94 -0.43 19.03
N ALA A 49 -4.82 -0.80 19.64
CA ALA A 49 -3.54 -0.08 19.54
C ALA A 49 -2.99 -0.04 18.10
N PHE A 50 -3.46 -0.92 17.21
CA PHE A 50 -3.09 -0.93 15.80
C PHE A 50 -3.86 0.11 14.95
N LEU A 51 -4.96 0.69 15.46
CA LEU A 51 -5.75 1.69 14.71
C LEU A 51 -4.90 2.86 14.16
N PRO A 52 -3.99 3.48 14.94
CA PRO A 52 -3.10 4.52 14.41
C PRO A 52 -2.16 4.01 13.31
N VAL A 53 -1.76 2.74 13.36
CA VAL A 53 -0.85 2.12 12.39
C VAL A 53 -1.53 1.92 11.03
N ILE A 54 -2.86 1.77 11.00
CA ILE A 54 -3.62 1.65 9.74
C ILE A 54 -3.35 2.85 8.81
N ILE A 55 -3.16 4.04 9.36
CA ILE A 55 -2.82 5.25 8.58
C ILE A 55 -1.49 5.04 7.84
N LEU A 56 -0.49 4.43 8.49
CA LEU A 56 0.80 4.11 7.85
C LEU A 56 0.66 3.03 6.77
N VAL A 57 -0.21 2.04 7.00
CA VAL A 57 -0.49 1.00 6.00
C VAL A 57 -1.15 1.60 4.76
N ILE A 58 -2.14 2.48 4.95
CA ILE A 58 -2.78 3.22 3.86
C ILE A 58 -1.75 4.10 3.15
N ALA A 59 -0.90 4.82 3.88
CA ALA A 59 0.15 5.63 3.28
C ALA A 59 1.07 4.81 2.37
N ALA A 60 1.51 3.63 2.84
CA ALA A 60 2.35 2.73 2.06
C ALA A 60 1.61 2.20 0.82
N HIS A 61 0.32 1.85 0.96
CA HIS A 61 -0.53 1.40 -0.15
C HIS A 61 -0.65 2.47 -1.24
N GLU A 62 -1.06 3.67 -0.87
CA GLU A 62 -1.24 4.79 -1.79
C GLU A 62 0.10 5.23 -2.41
N ALA A 63 1.21 5.15 -1.64
CA ALA A 63 2.54 5.44 -2.17
C ALA A 63 2.95 4.42 -3.24
N GLY A 64 2.56 3.16 -3.07
CA GLY A 64 2.72 2.12 -4.10
C GLY A 64 2.03 2.50 -5.41
N HIS A 65 0.77 2.96 -5.35
CA HIS A 65 0.06 3.47 -6.53
C HIS A 65 0.74 4.69 -7.15
N ALA A 66 1.19 5.64 -6.32
CA ALA A 66 1.88 6.84 -6.79
C ALA A 66 3.18 6.49 -7.54
N LEU A 67 4.03 5.64 -6.94
CA LEU A 67 5.30 5.19 -7.55
C LEU A 67 5.06 4.41 -8.85
N ALA A 68 4.06 3.52 -8.85
CA ALA A 68 3.65 2.81 -10.05
C ALA A 68 3.17 3.79 -11.13
N GLY A 69 2.33 4.77 -10.79
CA GLY A 69 1.86 5.81 -11.70
C GLY A 69 3.00 6.64 -12.29
N ILE A 70 3.93 7.11 -11.46
CA ILE A 70 5.12 7.86 -11.88
C ILE A 70 5.95 7.03 -12.89
N SER A 71 6.14 5.73 -12.63
CA SER A 71 6.85 4.84 -13.57
C SER A 71 6.17 4.72 -14.96
N GLN A 72 4.88 5.07 -15.05
CA GLN A 72 4.09 5.06 -16.27
C GLN A 72 3.88 6.46 -16.87
N ASN A 73 4.59 7.48 -16.39
CA ASN A 73 4.42 8.89 -16.75
C ASN A 73 3.02 9.46 -16.41
N PHE A 74 2.38 8.91 -15.36
CA PHE A 74 1.16 9.49 -14.83
C PHE A 74 1.49 10.73 -14.00
N ASP A 75 0.76 11.83 -14.21
CA ASP A 75 0.92 13.04 -13.41
C ASP A 75 0.07 12.94 -12.14
N PHE A 76 0.73 12.57 -11.05
CA PHE A 76 0.11 12.36 -9.76
C PHE A 76 -0.25 13.71 -9.12
N ARG A 77 -1.56 13.94 -8.86
CA ARG A 77 -2.10 15.24 -8.42
C ARG A 77 -2.52 15.31 -6.96
N MET A 78 -2.88 14.18 -6.36
CA MET A 78 -3.40 14.12 -5.00
C MET A 78 -2.85 12.89 -4.30
N PHE A 79 -2.48 13.03 -3.03
CA PHE A 79 -2.07 11.93 -2.16
C PHE A 79 -2.93 11.97 -0.89
N VAL A 80 -3.74 10.95 -0.65
CA VAL A 80 -4.71 10.93 0.45
C VAL A 80 -4.41 9.75 1.35
N VAL A 81 -4.27 9.99 2.65
CA VAL A 81 -4.03 8.97 3.66
C VAL A 81 -5.00 9.18 4.82
N GLY A 82 -6.15 8.52 4.76
CA GLY A 82 -7.21 8.71 5.76
C GLY A 82 -7.67 10.18 5.80
N PRO A 83 -7.54 10.89 6.94
CA PRO A 83 -7.91 12.30 7.04
C PRO A 83 -6.85 13.25 6.45
N PHE A 84 -5.66 12.76 6.11
CA PHE A 84 -4.55 13.57 5.63
C PHE A 84 -4.59 13.66 4.10
N MET A 85 -4.50 14.87 3.55
CA MET A 85 -4.52 15.09 2.11
C MET A 85 -3.40 16.04 1.67
N TRP A 86 -2.73 15.68 0.58
CA TRP A 86 -1.80 16.56 -0.10
C TRP A 86 -2.23 16.74 -1.56
N ASP A 87 -2.30 17.99 -2.00
CA ASP A 87 -2.58 18.36 -3.38
C ASP A 87 -1.34 18.96 -4.05
N LYS A 88 -1.09 18.56 -5.29
CA LYS A 88 -0.05 19.12 -6.14
C LYS A 88 -0.58 20.34 -6.89
N GLU A 89 -0.32 21.51 -6.33
CA GLU A 89 -0.63 22.81 -6.92
C GLU A 89 0.49 23.27 -7.88
N GLN A 90 0.34 24.44 -8.50
CA GLN A 90 1.32 24.96 -9.47
C GLN A 90 2.74 25.12 -8.90
N HIS A 91 2.86 25.36 -7.59
CA HIS A 91 4.13 25.72 -6.93
C HIS A 91 4.66 24.63 -5.99
N GLY A 92 4.00 23.46 -5.93
CA GLY A 92 4.42 22.35 -5.09
C GLY A 92 3.26 21.59 -4.44
N TRP A 93 3.60 20.73 -3.49
CA TRP A 93 2.65 19.98 -2.69
C TRP A 93 2.15 20.81 -1.51
N LYS A 94 0.84 20.85 -1.31
CA LYS A 94 0.19 21.53 -0.19
C LYS A 94 -0.61 20.54 0.64
N PHE A 95 -0.31 20.50 1.93
CA PHE A 95 -1.10 19.75 2.90
C PHE A 95 -2.43 20.49 3.16
N LYS A 96 -3.53 19.75 3.20
CA LYS A 96 -4.88 20.24 3.44
C LYS A 96 -5.51 19.56 4.64
#